data_AF-A0A920SSL7-F1
#
_entry.id   AF-A0A920SSL7-F1
#
_cell.length_a   1.000
_cell.length_b   1.000
_cell.length_c   1.000
_cell.angle_alpha   90.00
_cell.angle_beta   90.00
_cell.angle_gamma   90.00
#
_symmetry.space_group_name_H-M   'P 1'
#
loop_
_entity.id
_entity.type
_entity.pdbx_description
1 polymer ?
#
loop_
_entity_poly.entity_id
_entity_poly.type
_entity_poly.pdbx_seq_one_letter_code
_entity_poly.pdbx_strand_id
1 'polypeptide(L)'
;MPGAIHPGYGFLAENADFAERVEQSGFVFIGPSAETIRLMGDKISAISHMQKAEVPCLPGSDGVLPNDNRAVIEMASRIGYPVIIKASAGGGGKGMRVVHTEAALINAWRLTRNEALAAFGDDSVYMERYLEHPRHVGVQILADHYGNVIHLGDRDCSMQRGHQKILEEAPAPGIDPETRSRMWECCTRPAAEWVTEVPARLNSSTRTVSFSLSR
;
A
#
# COMPACT_ATOMS: atom_id res chain seq x y z
N MET A 1 -25.97 22.81 -5.38
CA MET A 1 -25.24 21.55 -5.14
C MET A 1 -24.27 21.80 -4.00
N PRO A 2 -24.06 20.85 -3.07
CA PRO A 2 -22.97 20.97 -2.12
C PRO A 2 -21.65 21.16 -2.88
N GLY A 3 -20.75 21.98 -2.35
CA GLY A 3 -19.41 22.12 -2.90
C GLY A 3 -18.64 20.80 -2.78
N ALA A 4 -17.54 20.66 -3.52
CA ALA A 4 -16.68 19.50 -3.46
C ALA A 4 -15.22 19.91 -3.18
N ILE A 5 -14.47 19.02 -2.52
CA ILE A 5 -13.05 19.19 -2.21
C ILE A 5 -12.30 18.03 -2.85
N HIS A 6 -11.39 18.37 -3.77
CA HIS A 6 -10.45 17.42 -4.35
C HIS A 6 -9.09 17.56 -3.64
N PRO A 7 -8.59 16.54 -2.93
CA PRO A 7 -7.37 16.69 -2.13
C PRO A 7 -6.09 16.59 -2.97
N GLY A 8 -6.18 16.14 -4.22
CA GLY A 8 -5.02 15.95 -5.09
C GLY A 8 -4.24 14.70 -4.67
N TYR A 9 -2.93 14.82 -4.52
CA TYR A 9 -2.05 13.76 -4.03
C TYR A 9 -1.12 14.32 -2.94
N GLY A 10 -0.64 13.45 -2.05
CA GLY A 10 0.12 13.88 -0.87
C GLY A 10 -0.72 14.73 0.10
N PHE A 11 -0.05 15.43 1.02
CA PHE A 11 -0.70 16.26 2.05
C PHE A 11 -1.84 15.53 2.80
N LEU A 12 -3.10 15.86 2.51
CA LEU A 12 -4.29 15.32 3.16
C LEU A 12 -5.06 14.31 2.29
N ALA A 13 -4.54 13.96 1.11
CA ALA A 13 -5.23 13.06 0.17
C ALA A 13 -5.48 11.65 0.71
N GLU A 14 -4.64 11.20 1.65
CA GLU A 14 -4.76 9.90 2.32
C GLU A 14 -5.05 10.06 3.82
N ASN A 15 -5.57 11.23 4.25
CA ASN A 15 -5.93 11.47 5.64
C ASN A 15 -7.43 11.20 5.84
N ALA A 16 -7.75 10.10 6.55
CA ALA A 16 -9.14 9.69 6.76
C ALA A 16 -9.95 10.68 7.59
N ASP A 17 -9.35 11.29 8.62
CA ASP A 17 -10.05 12.25 9.47
C ASP A 17 -10.38 13.54 8.72
N PHE A 18 -9.54 13.94 7.76
CA PHE A 18 -9.84 15.03 6.84
C PHE A 18 -11.02 14.68 5.94
N ALA A 19 -11.02 13.51 5.29
CA ALA A 19 -12.13 13.06 4.46
C ALA A 19 -13.46 13.05 5.24
N GLU A 20 -13.46 12.48 6.45
CA GLU A 20 -14.63 12.44 7.32
C GLU A 20 -15.12 13.85 7.71
N ARG A 21 -14.20 14.77 8.05
CA ARG A 21 -14.55 16.17 8.37
C ARG A 21 -15.14 16.91 7.18
N VAL A 22 -14.65 16.66 5.97
CA VAL A 22 -15.19 17.25 4.73
C VAL A 22 -16.65 16.82 4.55
N GLU A 23 -16.92 15.51 4.68
CA GLU A 23 -18.27 14.94 4.55
C GLU A 23 -19.22 15.43 5.65
N GLN A 24 -18.77 15.44 6.92
CA GLN A 24 -19.54 15.97 8.06
C GLN A 24 -19.88 17.46 7.92
N SER A 25 -19.04 18.21 7.20
CA SER A 25 -19.25 19.64 6.91
C SER A 25 -20.21 19.87 5.74
N GLY A 26 -20.74 18.81 5.11
CA GLY A 26 -21.70 18.87 4.01
C GLY A 26 -21.07 19.05 2.63
N PHE A 27 -19.75 18.92 2.50
CA PHE A 27 -19.04 18.91 1.21
C PHE A 27 -18.87 17.47 0.69
N VAL A 28 -18.71 17.33 -0.62
CA VAL A 28 -18.28 16.06 -1.23
C VAL A 28 -16.76 15.98 -1.16
N PHE A 29 -16.22 14.96 -0.50
CA PHE A 29 -14.80 14.63 -0.59
C PHE A 29 -14.55 13.84 -1.87
N ILE A 30 -13.77 14.35 -2.83
CA ILE A 30 -13.50 13.63 -4.09
C ILE A 30 -12.41 12.59 -3.86
N GLY A 31 -12.83 11.34 -3.65
CA GLY A 31 -11.95 10.25 -3.27
C GLY A 31 -12.70 9.06 -2.67
N PRO A 32 -11.97 8.04 -2.18
CA PRO A 32 -12.53 6.93 -1.40
C PRO A 32 -13.10 7.42 -0.06
N SER A 33 -13.96 6.60 0.57
CA SER A 33 -14.50 6.90 1.91
C SER A 33 -13.41 6.97 2.97
N ALA A 34 -13.68 7.66 4.08
CA ALA A 34 -12.76 7.74 5.22
C ALA A 34 -12.39 6.34 5.76
N GLU A 35 -13.34 5.41 5.79
CA GLU A 35 -13.11 4.01 6.19
C GLU A 35 -12.11 3.31 5.27
N THR A 36 -12.31 3.39 3.95
CA THR A 36 -11.38 2.83 2.96
C THR A 36 -10.01 3.51 3.03
N ILE A 37 -9.94 4.80 3.38
CA ILE A 37 -8.67 5.48 3.63
C ILE A 37 -7.97 4.90 4.88
N ARG A 38 -8.67 4.67 5.99
CA ARG A 38 -8.09 4.06 7.20
C ARG A 38 -7.58 2.65 6.93
N LEU A 39 -8.43 1.81 6.32
CA LEU A 39 -8.10 0.41 6.02
C LEU A 39 -6.85 0.29 5.14
N MET A 40 -6.78 1.09 4.07
CA MET A 40 -5.71 1.00 3.09
C MET A 40 -4.48 1.85 3.42
N GLY A 41 -4.61 2.83 4.32
CA GLY A 41 -3.52 3.67 4.78
C GLY A 41 -2.59 2.97 5.78
N ASP A 42 -3.12 2.01 6.54
CA ASP A 42 -2.32 1.10 7.36
C ASP A 42 -1.86 -0.10 6.53
N LYS A 43 -0.55 -0.22 6.29
CA LYS A 43 -0.02 -1.26 5.39
C LYS A 43 -0.27 -2.67 5.88
N ILE A 44 -0.28 -2.89 7.19
CA ILE A 44 -0.53 -4.21 7.78
C ILE A 44 -1.98 -4.62 7.53
N SER A 45 -2.92 -3.71 7.79
CA SER A 45 -4.35 -3.90 7.51
C SER A 45 -4.60 -4.10 6.02
N ALA A 46 -3.95 -3.31 5.16
CA ALA A 46 -4.03 -3.45 3.71
C ALA A 46 -3.52 -4.81 3.22
N ILE A 47 -2.38 -5.29 3.71
CA ILE A 47 -1.83 -6.62 3.37
C ILE A 47 -2.79 -7.71 3.84
N SER A 48 -3.27 -7.64 5.09
CA SER A 48 -4.22 -8.62 5.63
C SER A 48 -5.51 -8.67 4.80
N HIS A 49 -6.02 -7.51 4.39
CA HIS A 49 -7.19 -7.42 3.54
C HIS A 49 -6.96 -8.03 2.15
N MET A 50 -5.82 -7.71 1.52
CA MET A 50 -5.44 -8.29 0.23
C MET A 50 -5.26 -9.81 0.29
N GLN A 51 -4.66 -10.33 1.37
CA GLN A 51 -4.53 -11.77 1.59
C GLN A 51 -5.90 -12.45 1.72
N LYS A 52 -6.86 -11.84 2.44
CA LYS A 52 -8.25 -12.35 2.55
C LYS A 52 -8.96 -12.39 1.20
N ALA A 53 -8.66 -11.44 0.32
CA ALA A 53 -9.16 -11.41 -1.06
C ALA A 53 -8.35 -12.32 -2.02
N GLU A 54 -7.51 -13.20 -1.47
CA GLU A 54 -6.67 -14.17 -2.20
C GLU A 54 -5.70 -13.50 -3.20
N VAL A 55 -5.30 -12.24 -2.93
CA VAL A 55 -4.27 -11.56 -3.71
C VAL A 55 -2.90 -12.03 -3.22
N PRO A 56 -2.02 -12.52 -4.13
CA PRO A 56 -0.67 -12.94 -3.75
C PRO A 56 0.11 -11.79 -3.11
N CYS A 57 0.54 -11.99 -1.86
CA CYS A 57 1.35 -11.03 -1.10
C CYS A 57 2.73 -11.63 -0.79
N LEU A 58 3.72 -10.77 -0.54
CA LEU A 58 5.05 -11.22 -0.13
C LEU A 58 4.99 -11.92 1.23
N PRO A 59 5.81 -12.96 1.46
CA PRO A 59 5.98 -13.53 2.79
C PRO A 59 6.40 -12.44 3.78
N GLY A 60 5.76 -12.39 4.94
CA GLY A 60 5.97 -11.33 5.93
C GLY A 60 5.76 -11.76 7.36
N SER A 61 5.71 -10.76 8.25
CA SER A 61 5.48 -10.94 9.68
C SER A 61 4.01 -11.18 10.04
N ASP A 62 3.08 -11.02 9.08
CA ASP A 62 1.62 -11.16 9.25
C ASP A 62 1.07 -10.26 10.38
N GLY A 63 1.70 -9.10 10.58
CA GLY A 63 1.38 -8.19 11.67
C GLY A 63 2.55 -7.28 12.07
N VAL A 64 2.32 -6.49 13.11
CA VAL A 64 3.34 -5.64 13.74
C VAL A 64 4.41 -6.52 14.39
N LEU A 65 5.67 -6.14 14.24
CA LEU A 65 6.76 -6.81 14.93
C LEU A 65 6.64 -6.63 16.45
N PRO A 66 6.67 -7.72 17.24
CA PRO A 66 6.53 -7.64 18.68
C PRO A 66 7.74 -6.93 19.31
N ASN A 67 7.56 -6.39 20.51
CA ASN A 67 8.64 -5.83 21.32
C ASN A 67 9.47 -6.93 22.01
N ASP A 68 9.92 -7.91 21.24
CA ASP A 68 10.73 -9.05 21.70
C ASP A 68 11.77 -9.41 20.63
N ASN A 69 13.04 -9.23 20.97
CA ASN A 69 14.15 -9.51 20.07
C ASN A 69 14.12 -10.95 19.53
N ARG A 70 13.80 -11.94 20.37
CA ARG A 70 13.83 -13.35 19.98
C ARG A 70 12.72 -13.64 18.97
N ALA A 71 11.52 -13.15 19.24
CA ALA A 71 10.40 -13.31 18.32
C ALA A 71 10.68 -12.66 16.96
N VAL A 72 11.30 -11.47 16.96
CA VAL A 72 11.70 -10.78 15.72
C VAL A 72 12.73 -11.59 14.91
N ILE A 73 13.73 -12.18 15.58
CA ILE A 73 14.73 -13.06 14.94
C ILE A 73 14.08 -14.31 14.34
N GLU A 74 13.22 -14.99 15.11
CA GLU A 74 12.51 -16.20 14.65
C GLU A 74 11.62 -15.90 13.43
N MET A 75 10.91 -14.76 13.43
CA MET A 75 10.14 -14.31 12.26
C MET A 75 11.03 -14.04 11.05
N ALA A 76 12.16 -13.34 11.22
CA ALA A 76 13.07 -13.04 10.11
C ALA A 76 13.67 -14.31 9.52
N SER A 77 14.03 -15.28 10.36
CA SER A 77 14.52 -16.59 9.93
C SER A 77 13.46 -17.37 9.14
N ARG A 78 12.18 -17.29 9.55
CA ARG A 78 11.07 -17.94 8.85
C ARG A 78 10.80 -17.32 7.48
N ILE A 79 10.87 -15.99 7.37
CA ILE A 79 10.68 -15.26 6.10
C ILE A 79 11.89 -15.48 5.17
N GLY A 80 13.09 -15.54 5.73
CA GLY A 80 14.35 -15.71 5.01
C GLY A 80 15.00 -14.38 4.58
N TYR A 81 16.32 -14.26 4.76
CA TYR A 81 17.12 -13.07 4.42
C TYR A 81 17.51 -12.99 2.93
N PRO A 82 17.58 -11.80 2.32
CA PRO A 82 17.29 -10.50 2.93
C PRO A 82 15.81 -10.25 3.23
N VAL A 83 15.56 -9.49 4.28
CA VAL A 83 14.25 -8.97 4.68
C VAL A 83 14.25 -7.45 4.65
N ILE A 84 13.08 -6.84 4.55
CA ILE A 84 12.91 -5.39 4.67
C ILE A 84 11.95 -5.08 5.81
N ILE A 85 12.38 -4.20 6.71
CA ILE A 85 11.56 -3.67 7.81
C ILE A 85 10.95 -2.36 7.34
N LYS A 86 9.64 -2.18 7.54
CA LYS A 86 8.88 -1.03 7.03
C LYS A 86 7.96 -0.47 8.11
N ALA A 87 7.86 0.86 8.21
CA ALA A 87 6.84 1.53 9.01
C ALA A 87 5.44 1.27 8.46
N SER A 88 4.48 1.00 9.34
CA SER A 88 3.09 0.70 8.94
C SER A 88 2.40 1.91 8.31
N ALA A 89 2.48 3.07 8.99
CA ALA A 89 1.93 4.34 8.54
C ALA A 89 2.86 5.13 7.57
N GLY A 90 3.93 4.51 7.06
CA GLY A 90 4.99 5.23 6.33
C GLY A 90 4.71 5.45 4.84
N GLY A 91 5.20 6.58 4.28
CA GLY A 91 5.10 6.92 2.85
C GLY A 91 6.37 7.54 2.27
N GLY A 92 6.46 7.61 0.94
CA GLY A 92 7.50 8.39 0.23
C GLY A 92 8.95 7.88 0.33
N GLY A 93 9.15 6.60 0.66
CA GLY A 93 10.48 6.01 0.77
C GLY A 93 11.12 6.06 2.17
N LYS A 94 10.43 6.63 3.17
CA LYS A 94 10.93 6.79 4.55
C LYS A 94 10.49 5.64 5.46
N GLY A 95 11.24 5.40 6.54
CA GLY A 95 10.91 4.36 7.52
C GLY A 95 11.05 2.93 6.96
N MET A 96 12.03 2.69 6.09
CA MET A 96 12.30 1.37 5.54
C MET A 96 13.79 1.02 5.61
N ARG A 97 14.14 -0.22 5.98
CA ARG A 97 15.53 -0.71 6.01
C ARG A 97 15.62 -2.14 5.52
N VAL A 98 16.56 -2.40 4.60
CA VAL A 98 16.91 -3.75 4.15
C VAL A 98 17.92 -4.36 5.11
N VAL A 99 17.71 -5.62 5.46
CA VAL A 99 18.53 -6.40 6.40
C VAL A 99 18.95 -7.68 5.71
N HIS A 100 20.25 -7.86 5.51
CA HIS A 100 20.82 -9.04 4.84
C HIS A 100 21.22 -10.16 5.80
N THR A 101 21.40 -9.87 7.09
CA THR A 101 21.90 -10.82 8.08
C THR A 101 21.21 -10.64 9.43
N GLU A 102 21.13 -11.72 10.20
CA GLU A 102 20.57 -11.70 11.56
C GLU A 102 21.31 -10.74 12.49
N ALA A 103 22.65 -10.66 12.38
CA ALA A 103 23.47 -9.74 13.18
C ALA A 103 23.06 -8.26 13.02
N ALA A 104 22.52 -7.89 11.85
CA ALA A 104 22.08 -6.53 11.57
C ALA A 104 20.61 -6.28 11.98
N LEU A 105 19.82 -7.33 12.22
CA LEU A 105 18.35 -7.26 12.35
C LEU A 105 17.88 -6.37 13.50
N ILE A 106 18.34 -6.65 14.72
CA ILE A 106 17.84 -5.96 15.92
C ILE A 106 18.15 -4.47 15.89
N ASN A 107 19.33 -4.11 15.38
CA ASN A 107 19.70 -2.71 15.23
C ASN A 107 18.80 -2.02 14.17
N ALA A 108 18.62 -2.64 13.00
CA ALA A 108 17.76 -2.11 11.95
C ALA A 108 16.30 -1.97 12.40
N TRP A 109 15.79 -2.93 13.17
CA TRP A 109 14.45 -2.91 13.75
C TRP A 109 14.27 -1.70 14.68
N ARG A 110 15.15 -1.53 15.67
CA ARG A 110 15.10 -0.40 16.62
C ARG A 110 15.18 0.95 15.91
N LEU A 111 16.11 1.08 14.95
CA LEU A 111 16.26 2.31 14.18
C LEU A 111 15.00 2.63 13.36
N THR A 112 14.36 1.61 12.79
CA THR A 112 13.14 1.81 11.99
C THR A 112 11.95 2.22 12.83
N ARG A 113 11.79 1.65 14.03
CA ARG A 113 10.76 2.08 14.99
C ARG A 113 10.94 3.54 15.40
N ASN A 114 12.17 3.92 15.75
CA ASN A 114 12.47 5.30 16.16
C ASN A 114 12.19 6.31 15.03
N GLU A 115 12.57 5.98 13.79
CA GLU A 115 12.26 6.81 12.63
C GLU A 115 10.77 6.89 12.36
N ALA A 116 10.06 5.76 12.45
CA ALA A 116 8.61 5.71 12.26
C ALA A 116 7.89 6.61 13.28
N LEU A 117 8.26 6.50 14.56
CA LEU A 117 7.72 7.35 15.61
C LEU A 117 7.99 8.84 15.34
N ALA A 118 9.21 9.18 14.96
CA ALA A 118 9.59 10.57 14.72
C ALA A 118 8.92 11.18 13.47
N ALA A 119 8.70 10.38 12.42
CA ALA A 119 8.16 10.84 11.14
C ALA A 119 6.63 10.78 11.07
N PHE A 120 6.01 9.80 11.72
CA PHE A 120 4.59 9.47 11.57
C PHE A 120 3.82 9.43 12.89
N GLY A 121 4.49 9.56 14.04
CA GLY A 121 3.83 9.47 15.35
C GLY A 121 3.42 8.05 15.77
N ASP A 122 3.82 7.03 14.99
CA ASP A 122 3.52 5.62 15.20
C ASP A 122 4.81 4.81 15.01
N ASP A 123 5.19 4.02 16.03
CA ASP A 123 6.39 3.20 16.03
C ASP A 123 6.16 1.78 15.49
N SER A 124 4.95 1.49 15.00
CA SER A 124 4.57 0.21 14.42
C SER A 124 5.33 -0.06 13.13
N VAL A 125 6.04 -1.19 13.12
CA VAL A 125 6.80 -1.67 11.96
C VAL A 125 6.47 -3.12 11.67
N TYR A 126 6.56 -3.52 10.41
CA TYR A 126 6.38 -4.89 9.95
C TYR A 126 7.57 -5.31 9.09
N MET A 127 7.66 -6.61 8.78
CA MET A 127 8.76 -7.20 8.02
C MET A 127 8.23 -8.00 6.84
N GLU A 128 8.91 -7.89 5.70
CA GLU A 128 8.63 -8.67 4.50
C GLU A 128 9.91 -9.23 3.91
N ARG A 129 9.76 -10.25 3.07
CA ARG A 129 10.82 -10.71 2.17
C ARG A 129 11.28 -9.54 1.28
N TYR A 130 12.58 -9.30 1.22
CA TYR A 130 13.12 -8.31 0.29
C TYR A 130 13.40 -8.96 -1.06
N LEU A 131 12.86 -8.35 -2.12
CA LEU A 131 13.21 -8.69 -3.50
C LEU A 131 14.36 -7.79 -3.94
N GLU A 132 15.45 -8.38 -4.43
CA GLU A 132 16.65 -7.61 -4.81
C GLU A 132 16.54 -6.94 -6.19
N HIS A 133 15.90 -7.62 -7.14
CA HIS A 133 15.71 -7.13 -8.51
C HIS A 133 14.24 -7.13 -8.96
N PRO A 134 13.31 -6.54 -8.17
CA PRO A 134 11.91 -6.47 -8.55
C PRO A 134 11.68 -5.42 -9.63
N ARG A 135 10.66 -5.65 -10.46
CA ARG A 135 9.98 -4.57 -11.17
C ARG A 135 8.87 -4.03 -10.28
N HIS A 136 8.68 -2.71 -10.28
CA HIS A 136 7.58 -2.06 -9.58
C HIS A 136 6.49 -1.75 -10.61
N VAL A 137 5.39 -2.49 -10.58
CA VAL A 137 4.29 -2.36 -11.56
C VAL A 137 3.01 -1.99 -10.85
N GLY A 138 2.38 -0.88 -11.22
CA GLY A 138 1.10 -0.45 -10.66
C GLY A 138 -0.05 -0.64 -11.62
N VAL A 139 -1.22 -0.99 -11.12
CA VAL A 139 -2.47 -1.06 -11.88
C VAL A 139 -3.39 0.07 -11.44
N GLN A 140 -3.90 0.83 -12.40
CA GLN A 140 -4.85 1.89 -12.15
C GLN A 140 -6.26 1.32 -12.03
N ILE A 141 -6.98 1.67 -10.97
CA ILE A 141 -8.37 1.29 -10.74
C ILE A 141 -9.25 2.54 -10.70
N LEU A 142 -10.44 2.43 -11.26
CA LEU A 142 -11.51 3.42 -11.17
C LEU A 142 -12.80 2.68 -10.78
N ALA A 143 -13.52 3.25 -9.81
CA ALA A 143 -14.75 2.68 -9.32
C ALA A 143 -15.84 3.73 -9.05
N ASP A 144 -17.10 3.35 -9.21
CA ASP A 144 -18.27 4.17 -8.92
C ASP A 144 -19.10 3.64 -7.76
N HIS A 145 -19.99 4.44 -7.17
CA HIS A 145 -20.84 3.99 -6.06
C HIS A 145 -21.91 2.93 -6.43
N TYR A 146 -21.99 2.53 -7.69
CA TYR A 146 -22.93 1.49 -8.13
C TYR A 146 -22.27 0.10 -8.12
N GLY A 147 -21.04 0.00 -7.61
CA GLY A 147 -20.28 -1.24 -7.54
C GLY A 147 -19.55 -1.58 -8.84
N ASN A 148 -19.50 -0.66 -9.82
CA ASN A 148 -18.71 -0.88 -11.02
C ASN A 148 -17.25 -0.58 -10.74
N VAL A 149 -16.37 -1.50 -11.13
CA VAL A 149 -14.92 -1.36 -11.00
C VAL A 149 -14.26 -1.72 -12.31
N ILE A 150 -13.37 -0.86 -12.80
CA ILE A 150 -12.55 -1.10 -13.99
C ILE A 150 -11.08 -0.85 -13.69
N HIS A 151 -10.20 -1.48 -14.46
CA HIS A 151 -8.80 -1.08 -14.53
C HIS A 151 -8.55 -0.18 -15.75
N LEU A 152 -7.59 0.74 -15.64
CA LEU A 152 -7.12 1.58 -16.74
C LEU A 152 -5.72 1.17 -17.23
N GLY A 153 -5.36 -0.10 -16.97
CA GLY A 153 -4.09 -0.69 -17.37
C GLY A 153 -2.99 -0.57 -16.30
N ASP A 154 -1.82 -1.08 -16.66
CA ASP A 154 -0.62 -1.13 -15.83
C ASP A 154 0.40 -0.05 -16.19
N ARG A 155 1.27 0.28 -15.23
CA ARG A 155 2.39 1.20 -15.37
C ARG A 155 3.65 0.57 -14.78
N ASP A 156 4.76 0.63 -15.50
CA ASP A 156 6.07 0.32 -14.94
C ASP A 156 6.64 1.57 -14.27
N CYS A 157 6.95 1.46 -12.98
CA CYS A 157 7.55 2.49 -12.15
C CYS A 157 8.89 2.03 -11.56
N SER A 158 9.58 1.09 -12.22
CA SER A 158 10.81 0.45 -11.71
C SER A 158 12.01 1.38 -11.71
N MET A 159 12.01 2.42 -12.56
CA MET A 159 13.08 3.40 -12.59
C MET A 159 12.97 4.36 -11.40
N GLN A 160 13.73 4.05 -10.35
CA GLN A 160 13.69 4.75 -9.07
C GLN A 160 15.08 5.20 -8.62
N ARG A 161 15.13 6.27 -7.84
CA ARG A 161 16.33 6.69 -7.10
C ARG A 161 15.94 6.93 -5.64
N GLY A 162 16.57 6.22 -4.71
CA GLY A 162 16.23 6.31 -3.28
C GLY A 162 14.78 5.92 -2.97
N HIS A 163 14.25 4.89 -3.64
CA HIS A 163 12.86 4.42 -3.51
C HIS A 163 11.78 5.44 -3.93
N GLN A 164 12.16 6.44 -4.74
CA GLN A 164 11.24 7.40 -5.35
C GLN A 164 11.22 7.21 -6.87
N LYS A 165 10.01 7.24 -7.45
CA LYS A 165 9.78 7.09 -8.89
C LYS A 165 10.40 8.27 -9.65
N ILE A 166 11.16 7.97 -10.71
CA ILE A 166 11.82 8.97 -11.56
C ILE A 166 11.21 8.96 -12.96
N LEU A 167 10.96 7.77 -13.49
CA LEU A 167 10.31 7.57 -14.78
C LEU A 167 9.24 6.49 -14.65
N GLU A 168 8.10 6.75 -15.28
CA GLU A 168 6.98 5.84 -15.36
C GLU A 168 6.58 5.67 -16.83
N GLU A 169 6.30 4.44 -17.26
CA GLU A 169 5.84 4.13 -18.62
C GLU A 169 4.57 3.26 -18.58
N ALA A 170 3.71 3.41 -19.58
CA ALA A 170 2.44 2.69 -19.67
C ALA A 170 2.17 2.26 -21.13
N PRO A 171 1.78 0.99 -21.38
CA PRO A 171 1.72 -0.13 -20.42
C PRO A 171 3.12 -0.57 -19.96
N ALA A 172 3.22 -1.38 -18.90
CA ALA A 172 4.51 -1.91 -18.47
C ALA A 172 5.07 -2.86 -19.55
N PRO A 173 6.28 -2.65 -20.07
CA PRO A 173 6.79 -3.41 -21.21
C PRO A 173 7.11 -4.86 -20.83
N GLY A 174 7.01 -5.77 -21.79
CA GLY A 174 7.48 -7.16 -21.64
C GLY A 174 6.74 -8.00 -20.60
N ILE A 175 5.57 -7.58 -20.10
CA ILE A 175 4.64 -8.47 -19.39
C ILE A 175 3.79 -9.18 -20.44
N ASP A 176 3.76 -10.51 -20.38
CA ASP A 176 2.93 -11.30 -21.28
C ASP A 176 1.43 -11.03 -21.02
N PRO A 177 0.57 -11.16 -22.05
CA PRO A 177 -0.85 -10.80 -21.90
C PRO A 177 -1.60 -11.59 -20.83
N GLU A 178 -1.26 -12.86 -20.60
CA GLU A 178 -1.94 -13.71 -19.61
C GLU A 178 -1.62 -13.25 -18.19
N THR A 179 -0.33 -13.06 -17.89
CA THR A 179 0.12 -12.49 -16.60
C THR A 179 -0.47 -11.10 -16.37
N ARG A 180 -0.55 -10.27 -17.42
CA ARG A 180 -1.15 -8.93 -17.32
C ARG A 180 -2.65 -9.00 -16.98
N SER A 181 -3.41 -9.87 -17.65
CA SER A 181 -4.85 -10.07 -17.35
C SER A 181 -5.05 -10.53 -15.91
N ARG A 182 -4.28 -11.54 -15.48
CA ARG A 182 -4.34 -12.04 -14.09
C ARG A 182 -4.00 -10.96 -13.07
N MET A 183 -2.98 -10.14 -13.34
CA MET A 183 -2.61 -9.02 -12.48
C MET A 183 -3.77 -8.01 -12.38
N TRP A 184 -4.37 -7.61 -13.50
CA TRP A 184 -5.51 -6.69 -13.50
C TRP A 184 -6.71 -7.24 -12.72
N GLU A 185 -7.06 -8.52 -12.91
CA GLU A 185 -8.12 -9.21 -12.17
C GLU A 185 -7.86 -9.25 -10.66
N CYS A 186 -6.61 -9.51 -10.26
CA CYS A 186 -6.21 -9.47 -8.84
C CYS A 186 -6.38 -8.08 -8.21
N CYS A 187 -6.40 -7.01 -9.02
CA CYS A 187 -6.61 -5.65 -8.52
C CYS A 187 -8.09 -5.27 -8.46
N THR A 188 -8.85 -5.62 -9.49
CA THR A 188 -10.24 -5.19 -9.63
C THR A 188 -11.18 -5.96 -8.70
N ARG A 189 -10.92 -7.25 -8.48
CA ARG A 189 -11.74 -8.12 -7.62
C ARG A 189 -11.86 -7.58 -6.17
N PRO A 190 -10.77 -7.35 -5.41
CA PRO A 190 -10.87 -6.80 -4.06
C PRO A 190 -11.41 -5.37 -4.05
N ALA A 191 -11.12 -4.58 -5.08
CA ALA A 191 -11.59 -3.20 -5.15
C ALA A 191 -13.12 -3.08 -5.23
N ALA A 192 -13.83 -4.11 -5.72
CA ALA A 192 -15.29 -4.14 -5.70
C ALA A 192 -15.87 -4.17 -4.28
N GLU A 193 -15.14 -4.75 -3.31
CA GLU A 193 -15.57 -4.80 -1.91
C GLU A 193 -15.46 -3.43 -1.23
N TRP A 194 -14.53 -2.57 -1.65
CA TRP A 194 -14.27 -1.26 -1.03
C TRP A 194 -15.25 -0.15 -1.46
N VAL A 195 -16.06 -0.45 -2.48
CA VAL A 195 -16.84 0.52 -3.23
C VAL A 195 -18.33 0.45 -2.85
N THR A 196 -18.76 -0.70 -2.34
CA THR A 196 -20.15 -0.99 -1.97
C THR A 196 -20.54 -0.48 -0.57
N GLU A 197 -19.59 0.00 0.24
CA GLU A 197 -19.86 0.50 1.60
C GLU A 197 -20.15 2.01 1.69
N VAL A 198 -20.24 2.74 0.56
CA VAL A 198 -20.47 4.19 0.59
C VAL A 198 -21.93 4.54 0.28
N PRO A 199 -22.65 5.27 1.15
CA PRO A 199 -24.01 5.72 0.86
C PRO A 199 -24.06 6.54 -0.44
N ALA A 200 -25.01 6.23 -1.31
CA ALA A 200 -25.19 6.81 -2.63
C ALA A 200 -25.15 8.35 -2.64
N ARG A 201 -23.98 8.96 -2.89
CA ARG A 201 -23.83 10.38 -3.26
C ARG A 201 -22.66 10.56 -4.23
N LEU A 202 -22.99 11.04 -5.44
CA LEU A 202 -22.15 11.69 -6.47
C LEU A 202 -20.62 11.69 -6.30
N ASN A 203 -19.96 10.53 -6.34
CA ASN A 203 -18.51 10.46 -6.48
C ASN A 203 -18.07 9.27 -7.34
N SER A 204 -16.95 9.44 -8.02
CA SER A 204 -16.16 8.34 -8.56
C SER A 204 -14.85 8.31 -7.78
N SER A 205 -14.43 7.12 -7.35
CA SER A 205 -13.17 6.94 -6.63
C SER A 205 -12.12 6.38 -7.57
N THR A 206 -10.96 7.04 -7.61
CA THR A 206 -9.82 6.61 -8.42
C THR A 206 -8.69 6.21 -7.47
N ARG A 207 -8.16 4.98 -7.59
CA ARG A 207 -7.02 4.50 -6.80
C ARG A 207 -6.04 3.72 -7.66
N THR A 208 -4.75 3.82 -7.36
CA THR A 208 -3.73 2.95 -7.94
C THR A 208 -3.42 1.83 -6.93
N VAL A 209 -3.40 0.57 -7.39
CA VAL A 209 -2.89 -0.57 -6.62
C VAL A 209 -1.47 -0.87 -7.15
N SER A 210 -0.49 -1.07 -6.28
CA SER A 210 0.91 -1.32 -6.69
C SER A 210 1.35 -2.75 -6.38
N PHE A 211 2.00 -3.39 -7.35
CA PHE A 211 2.57 -4.73 -7.30
C PHE A 211 4.09 -4.67 -7.41
N SER A 212 4.75 -5.64 -6.79
CA SER A 212 6.15 -5.94 -7.06
C SER A 212 6.20 -7.24 -7.82
N LEU A 213 6.67 -7.21 -9.07
CA LEU A 213 6.90 -8.41 -9.87
C LEU A 213 8.37 -8.83 -9.70
N SER A 214 8.61 -10.01 -9.13
CA SER A 214 9.92 -10.67 -9.24
C SER A 214 9.98 -11.43 -10.56
N ARG A 215 11.12 -11.36 -11.26
CA ARG A 215 11.41 -12.25 -12.40
C ARG A 215 11.46 -13.71 -11.95
#